data_AF-A0A091L3G3-F1
#
_entry.id   AF-A0A091L3G3-F1
#
_cell.length_a   1.000
_cell.length_b   1.000
_cell.length_c   1.000
_cell.angle_alpha   90.00
_cell.angle_beta   90.00
_cell.angle_gamma   90.00
#
_symmetry.space_group_name_H-M   'P 1'
#
loop_
_entity.id
_entity.type
_entity.pdbx_description
1 polymer ?
#
loop_
_entity_poly.entity_id
_entity_poly.type
_entity_poly.pdbx_seq_one_letter_code
_entity_poly.pdbx_strand_id
1 'polypeptide(L)'
;LIQATNETNVNIPQMADTLFERATNSSWVVVFKALVTTHHLMVHGNERFIQYLASRNTLFNLSNFLDKSGSHGYDMSTFIRRYSRYLNEKAFSYRQMAFDFARVKKGADGVMRTMAPEKLLKSMPILQEQIDALLEFDVHPNELTNGVINAAFMLLFKDLIKLFACYNDGVINLLEKFFEMKKGQCKDALEIYKRFLTRMTRVSEFLKVAEAPSSLMETLEQHLNSLEGKKPGNKSGAPSPLSKSSPATTVTSPSSTPAKTIDTSPPVDLFATSSTAAPVSSSKLSSDLLDLQPDFAATGQAAPAAPAGATSWGG
;
A
#
# COMPACT_ATOMS: atom_id res chain seq x y z
N LEU A 1 8.88 2.35 17.98
CA LEU A 1 9.51 3.16 16.91
C LEU A 1 8.63 4.32 16.46
N ILE A 2 7.37 4.12 16.02
CA ILE A 2 6.48 5.23 15.63
C ILE A 2 6.38 6.29 16.73
N GLN A 3 6.04 5.90 17.96
CA GLN A 3 5.95 6.82 19.10
C GLN A 3 7.24 7.63 19.29
N ALA A 4 8.40 6.97 19.20
CA ALA A 4 9.69 7.64 19.30
C ALA A 4 9.89 8.72 18.22
N THR A 5 9.32 8.58 17.02
CA THR A 5 9.41 9.65 16.00
C THR A 5 8.61 10.91 16.37
N ASN A 6 7.62 10.80 17.26
CA ASN A 6 6.81 11.94 17.74
C ASN A 6 7.46 12.68 18.92
N GLU A 7 8.35 12.01 19.65
CA GLU A 7 9.06 12.60 20.77
C GLU A 7 10.10 13.64 20.29
N THR A 8 10.18 14.80 20.94
CA THR A 8 11.04 15.91 20.47
C THR A 8 12.52 15.68 20.72
N ASN A 9 12.84 14.92 21.76
CA ASN A 9 14.18 14.58 22.23
C ASN A 9 14.81 13.37 21.49
N VAL A 10 14.05 12.66 20.65
CA VAL A 10 14.56 11.50 19.92
C VAL A 10 15.39 11.94 18.71
N ASN A 11 16.59 11.37 18.59
CA ASN A 11 17.51 11.62 17.49
C ASN A 11 17.08 10.84 16.23
N ILE A 12 16.35 11.51 15.34
CA ILE A 12 15.88 10.95 14.06
C ILE A 12 17.05 10.47 13.16
N PRO A 13 18.15 11.24 12.97
CA PRO A 13 19.32 10.76 12.25
C PRO A 13 19.84 9.40 12.74
N GLN A 14 20.06 9.25 14.05
CA GLN A 14 20.57 8.01 14.63
C GLN A 14 19.62 6.83 14.42
N MET A 15 18.31 7.07 14.52
CA MET A 15 17.29 6.05 14.24
C MET A 15 17.35 5.58 12.78
N ALA A 16 17.47 6.51 11.83
CA ALA A 16 17.61 6.19 10.42
C ALA A 16 18.93 5.47 10.12
N ASP A 17 20.05 5.91 10.70
CA ASP A 17 21.36 5.27 10.54
C ASP A 17 21.36 3.82 11.05
N THR A 18 20.65 3.56 12.16
CA THR A 18 20.48 2.18 12.66
C THR A 18 19.74 1.32 11.63
N LEU A 19 18.69 1.84 10.98
CA LEU A 19 17.97 1.12 9.92
C LEU A 19 18.83 0.91 8.67
N PHE A 20 19.65 1.88 8.29
CA PHE A 20 20.60 1.75 7.19
C PHE A 20 21.66 0.68 7.47
N GLU A 21 22.20 0.62 8.69
CA GLU A 21 23.14 -0.43 9.11
C GLU A 21 22.49 -1.82 9.04
N ARG A 22 21.21 -1.94 9.43
CA ARG A 22 20.48 -3.21 9.25
C ARG A 22 20.29 -3.57 7.77
N ALA A 23 20.14 -2.58 6.89
CA ALA A 23 20.00 -2.79 5.46
C ALA A 23 21.31 -3.22 4.77
N THR A 24 22.48 -3.14 5.43
CA THR A 24 23.75 -3.67 4.90
C THR A 24 24.04 -5.11 5.31
N ASN A 25 23.10 -5.79 5.97
CA ASN A 25 23.27 -7.19 6.37
C ASN A 25 23.25 -8.12 5.14
N SER A 26 23.88 -9.30 5.24
CA SER A 26 23.86 -10.30 4.17
C SER A 26 22.53 -11.08 4.10
N SER A 27 21.81 -11.19 5.22
CA SER A 27 20.54 -11.91 5.29
C SER A 27 19.41 -11.10 4.67
N TRP A 28 18.75 -11.67 3.66
CA TRP A 28 17.57 -11.08 3.03
C TRP A 28 16.49 -10.73 4.05
N VAL A 29 16.29 -11.57 5.08
CA VAL A 29 15.27 -11.35 6.12
C VAL A 29 15.54 -10.05 6.89
N VAL A 30 16.80 -9.83 7.27
CA VAL A 30 17.21 -8.64 8.03
C VAL A 30 17.06 -7.39 7.17
N VAL A 31 17.57 -7.43 5.94
CA VAL A 31 17.52 -6.29 5.02
C VAL A 31 16.07 -5.93 4.68
N PHE A 32 15.25 -6.92 4.32
CA PHE A 32 13.87 -6.67 3.92
C PHE A 32 13.05 -6.14 5.10
N LYS A 33 13.22 -6.67 6.32
CA LYS A 33 12.56 -6.13 7.51
C LYS A 33 13.02 -4.70 7.84
N ALA A 34 14.27 -4.34 7.59
CA ALA A 34 14.75 -2.97 7.76
C ALA A 34 14.07 -2.01 6.77
N LEU A 35 13.91 -2.43 5.51
CA LEU A 35 13.15 -1.66 4.50
C LEU A 35 11.68 -1.52 4.90
N VAL A 36 11.01 -2.61 5.29
CA VAL A 36 9.60 -2.59 5.73
C VAL A 36 9.42 -1.67 6.94
N THR A 37 10.35 -1.74 7.91
CA THR A 37 10.31 -0.86 9.09
C THR A 37 10.49 0.60 8.69
N THR A 38 11.42 0.90 7.78
CA THR A 38 11.63 2.25 7.27
C THR A 38 10.37 2.78 6.58
N HIS A 39 9.76 1.97 5.70
CA HIS A 39 8.52 2.34 5.03
C HIS A 39 7.39 2.59 6.03
N HIS A 40 7.25 1.75 7.05
CA HIS A 40 6.26 1.91 8.11
C HIS A 40 6.45 3.25 8.86
N LEU A 41 7.69 3.68 9.11
CA LEU A 41 7.99 4.98 9.71
C LEU A 41 7.74 6.16 8.76
N MET A 42 7.99 6.00 7.46
CA MET A 42 7.64 7.02 6.46
C MET A 42 6.13 7.27 6.38
N VAL A 43 5.32 6.21 6.51
CA VAL A 43 3.85 6.29 6.37
C VAL A 43 3.16 6.68 7.68
N HIS A 44 3.53 6.04 8.79
CA HIS A 44 2.82 6.16 10.07
C HIS A 44 3.58 6.97 11.13
N GLY A 45 4.85 7.26 10.89
CA GLY A 45 5.66 8.09 11.77
C GLY A 45 5.43 9.59 11.58
N ASN A 46 6.10 10.35 12.43
CA ASN A 46 6.19 11.80 12.31
C ASN A 46 6.90 12.21 11.02
N GLU A 47 6.49 13.32 10.40
CA GLU A 47 7.08 13.78 9.13
C GLU A 47 8.57 14.09 9.24
N ARG A 48 9.07 14.42 10.42
CA ARG A 48 10.51 14.61 10.67
C ARG A 48 11.36 13.43 10.18
N PHE A 49 10.83 12.21 10.24
CA PHE A 49 11.54 11.03 9.74
C PHE A 49 11.71 11.08 8.22
N ILE A 50 10.63 11.22 7.45
CA ILE A 50 10.72 11.28 5.98
C ILE A 50 11.42 12.56 5.50
N GLN A 51 11.28 13.69 6.20
CA GLN A 51 12.03 14.92 5.94
C GLN A 51 13.53 14.69 6.07
N TYR A 52 13.97 13.99 7.13
CA TYR A 52 15.37 13.63 7.29
C TYR A 52 15.84 12.73 6.14
N LEU A 53 15.10 11.67 5.78
CA LEU A 53 15.47 10.82 4.64
C LEU A 53 15.56 11.64 3.34
N ALA A 54 14.57 12.50 3.09
CA ALA A 54 14.54 13.39 1.94
C ALA A 54 15.67 14.42 1.94
N SER A 55 16.33 14.70 3.06
CA SER A 55 17.51 15.58 3.11
C SER A 55 18.82 14.90 2.67
N ARG A 56 18.86 13.56 2.63
CA ARG A 56 20.08 12.78 2.35
C ARG A 56 20.28 12.47 0.87
N ASN A 57 21.46 12.75 0.32
CA ASN A 57 21.75 12.46 -1.09
C ASN A 57 21.61 10.97 -1.46
N THR A 58 21.91 10.07 -0.52
CA THR A 58 21.80 8.61 -0.69
C THR A 58 21.08 7.98 0.51
N LEU A 59 20.24 6.99 0.21
CA LEU A 59 19.44 6.24 1.19
C LEU A 59 19.86 4.76 1.18
N PHE A 60 19.21 3.94 0.36
CA PHE A 60 19.56 2.51 0.22
C PHE A 60 20.33 2.28 -1.08
N ASN A 61 21.50 1.64 -0.98
CA ASN A 61 22.28 1.20 -2.14
C ASN A 61 22.21 -0.32 -2.29
N LEU A 62 21.03 -0.82 -2.68
CA LEU A 62 20.73 -2.25 -2.73
C LEU A 62 20.54 -2.77 -4.16
N SER A 63 20.85 -2.01 -5.20
CA SER A 63 20.63 -2.39 -6.61
C SER A 63 21.28 -3.72 -7.01
N ASN A 64 22.38 -4.10 -6.35
CA ASN A 64 23.11 -5.35 -6.54
C ASN A 64 22.96 -6.33 -5.37
N PHE A 65 22.00 -6.11 -4.46
CA PHE A 65 21.79 -6.99 -3.33
C PHE A 65 21.47 -8.41 -3.79
N LEU A 66 22.16 -9.39 -3.21
CA LEU A 66 21.97 -10.81 -3.49
C LEU A 66 22.32 -11.66 -2.28
N ASP A 67 21.31 -12.34 -1.75
CA ASP A 67 21.45 -13.40 -0.77
C ASP A 67 21.28 -14.76 -1.48
N LYS A 68 22.32 -15.60 -1.44
CA LYS A 68 22.29 -16.95 -2.02
C LYS A 68 21.95 -18.03 -0.99
N SER A 69 21.59 -17.64 0.23
CA SER A 69 21.25 -18.55 1.31
C SER A 69 19.78 -18.99 1.28
N GLY A 70 19.54 -20.25 1.69
CA GLY A 70 18.20 -20.81 1.81
C GLY A 70 17.44 -20.95 0.48
N SER A 71 16.21 -21.44 0.56
CA SER A 71 15.31 -21.58 -0.59
C SER A 71 14.76 -20.24 -1.10
N HIS A 72 14.68 -19.22 -0.23
CA HIS A 72 14.04 -17.93 -0.54
C HIS A 72 15.02 -16.79 -0.82
N GLY A 73 16.32 -16.93 -0.53
CA GLY A 73 17.25 -15.80 -0.61
C GLY A 73 17.34 -15.18 -2.00
N TYR A 74 17.40 -16.03 -3.04
CA TYR A 74 17.53 -15.57 -4.43
C TYR A 74 16.30 -14.77 -4.87
N ASP A 75 15.10 -15.30 -4.66
CA ASP A 75 13.84 -14.67 -5.05
C ASP A 75 13.60 -13.38 -4.26
N MET A 76 13.80 -13.41 -2.94
CA MET A 76 13.61 -12.25 -2.07
C MET A 76 14.60 -11.13 -2.38
N SER A 77 15.79 -11.43 -2.89
CA SER A 77 16.76 -10.42 -3.32
C SER A 77 16.24 -9.57 -4.47
N THR A 78 15.44 -10.12 -5.37
CA THR A 78 14.77 -9.37 -6.44
C THR A 78 13.76 -8.37 -5.89
N PHE A 79 12.92 -8.80 -4.94
CA PHE A 79 11.94 -7.93 -4.31
C PHE A 79 12.58 -6.86 -3.42
N ILE A 80 13.69 -7.17 -2.73
CA ILE A 80 14.48 -6.20 -1.96
C ILE A 80 14.99 -5.08 -2.86
N ARG A 81 15.55 -5.41 -4.03
CA ARG A 81 16.02 -4.43 -5.01
C ARG A 81 14.91 -3.48 -5.44
N ARG A 82 13.78 -4.03 -5.90
CA ARG A 82 12.60 -3.27 -6.36
C ARG A 82 12.00 -2.42 -5.23
N TYR A 83 11.83 -2.99 -4.04
CA TYR A 83 11.27 -2.28 -2.89
C TYR A 83 12.17 -1.15 -2.41
N SER A 84 13.49 -1.36 -2.37
CA SER A 84 14.45 -0.31 -2.02
C SER A 84 14.43 0.85 -3.01
N ARG A 85 14.26 0.56 -4.31
CA ARG A 85 14.09 1.59 -5.35
C ARG A 85 12.86 2.43 -5.08
N TYR A 86 11.73 1.80 -4.76
CA TYR A 86 10.50 2.54 -4.40
C TYR A 86 10.70 3.45 -3.17
N LEU A 87 11.35 2.96 -2.10
CA LEU A 87 11.57 3.80 -0.90
C LEU A 87 12.50 4.99 -1.18
N ASN A 88 13.54 4.79 -2.00
CA ASN A 88 14.38 5.88 -2.47
C ASN A 88 13.56 6.90 -3.27
N GLU A 89 12.72 6.44 -4.19
CA GLU A 89 11.86 7.30 -5.02
C GLU A 89 10.83 8.06 -4.17
N LYS A 90 10.23 7.42 -3.16
CA LYS A 90 9.29 8.07 -2.23
C LYS A 90 9.96 9.23 -1.48
N ALA A 91 11.18 9.04 -0.99
CA ALA A 91 11.93 10.12 -0.33
C ALA A 91 12.39 11.21 -1.30
N PHE A 92 12.79 10.85 -2.52
CA PHE A 92 13.14 11.80 -3.57
C PHE A 92 11.93 12.66 -3.98
N SER A 93 10.77 12.04 -4.20
CA SER A 93 9.50 12.72 -4.44
C SER A 93 9.17 13.72 -3.33
N TYR A 94 9.33 13.33 -2.06
CA TYR A 94 9.18 14.25 -0.93
C TYR A 94 10.16 15.42 -0.99
N ARG A 95 11.45 15.19 -1.32
CA ARG A 95 12.44 16.28 -1.49
C ARG A 95 11.99 17.30 -2.53
N GLN A 96 11.51 16.82 -3.68
CA GLN A 96 11.12 17.69 -4.78
C GLN A 96 9.85 18.49 -4.48
N MET A 97 8.93 17.91 -3.71
CA MET A 97 7.60 18.47 -3.49
C MET A 97 7.43 19.18 -2.15
N ALA A 98 8.30 18.91 -1.18
CA ALA A 98 8.17 19.32 0.23
C ALA A 98 6.87 18.84 0.90
N PHE A 99 6.24 17.79 0.37
CA PHE A 99 5.11 17.09 0.97
C PHE A 99 5.06 15.64 0.46
N ASP A 100 4.37 14.75 1.19
CA ASP A 100 4.14 13.37 0.76
C ASP A 100 2.79 13.26 0.01
N PHE A 101 2.84 12.88 -1.27
CA PHE A 101 1.64 12.64 -2.09
C PHE A 101 0.65 11.64 -1.44
N ALA A 102 1.12 10.66 -0.66
CA ALA A 102 0.25 9.72 0.02
C ALA A 102 -0.46 10.35 1.24
N ARG A 103 0.08 11.44 1.82
CA ARG A 103 -0.44 12.08 3.05
C ARG A 103 -1.22 13.37 2.82
N VAL A 104 -1.09 14.03 1.67
CA VAL A 104 -1.84 15.26 1.38
C VAL A 104 -3.36 15.05 1.37
N LYS A 105 -4.11 16.13 1.60
CA LYS A 105 -5.58 16.16 1.46
C LYS A 105 -5.96 15.88 -0.01
N LYS A 106 -6.97 15.03 -0.21
CA LYS A 106 -7.57 14.68 -1.50
C LYS A 106 -8.99 15.27 -1.63
N GLY A 107 -9.54 15.23 -2.84
CA GLY A 107 -10.90 15.69 -3.16
C GLY A 107 -10.95 17.15 -3.61
N ALA A 108 -12.13 17.77 -3.56
CA ALA A 108 -12.38 19.11 -4.10
C ALA A 108 -11.37 20.18 -3.62
N ASP A 109 -11.06 20.18 -2.32
CA ASP A 109 -10.08 21.09 -1.71
C ASP A 109 -8.69 20.44 -1.54
N GLY A 110 -8.43 19.36 -2.28
CA GLY A 110 -7.17 18.63 -2.22
C GLY A 110 -6.00 19.43 -2.75
N VAL A 111 -4.79 19.09 -2.29
CA VAL A 111 -3.57 19.81 -2.70
C VAL A 111 -3.36 19.72 -4.22
N MET A 112 -3.55 18.54 -4.80
CA MET A 112 -3.42 18.35 -6.25
C MET A 112 -4.59 18.95 -7.03
N ARG A 113 -5.80 18.95 -6.45
CA ARG A 113 -7.02 19.47 -7.07
C ARG A 113 -6.99 20.99 -7.24
N THR A 114 -6.39 21.69 -6.29
CA THR A 114 -6.36 23.17 -6.23
C THR A 114 -5.05 23.78 -6.73
N MET A 115 -4.04 22.96 -7.03
CA MET A 115 -2.71 23.43 -7.45
C MET A 115 -2.75 24.30 -8.72
N ALA A 116 -1.91 25.34 -8.74
CA ALA A 116 -1.72 26.19 -9.93
C ALA A 116 -1.09 25.41 -11.11
N PRO A 117 -1.47 25.69 -12.37
CA PRO A 117 -1.01 24.95 -13.55
C PRO A 117 0.51 24.77 -13.63
N GLU A 118 1.29 25.82 -13.37
CA GLU A 118 2.75 25.81 -13.50
C GLU A 118 3.40 24.83 -12.54
N LYS A 119 2.87 24.76 -11.31
CA LYS A 119 3.35 23.82 -10.30
C LYS A 119 2.81 22.42 -10.57
N LEU A 120 1.55 22.30 -11.00
CA LEU A 120 0.91 21.02 -11.30
C LEU A 120 1.66 20.27 -12.41
N LEU A 121 1.99 20.94 -13.52
CA LEU A 121 2.72 20.36 -14.64
C LEU A 121 4.12 19.85 -14.26
N LYS A 122 4.74 20.43 -13.22
CA LYS A 122 6.01 19.94 -12.66
C LYS A 122 5.82 18.82 -11.64
N SER A 123 4.72 18.83 -10.90
CA SER A 123 4.42 17.86 -9.84
C SER A 123 3.95 16.52 -10.38
N MET A 124 3.18 16.55 -11.48
CA MET A 124 2.59 15.34 -12.07
C MET A 124 3.64 14.32 -12.55
N PRO A 125 4.72 14.71 -13.24
CA PRO A 125 5.80 13.78 -13.58
C PRO A 125 6.45 13.14 -12.35
N ILE A 126 6.65 13.88 -11.26
CA ILE A 126 7.25 13.36 -10.02
C ILE A 126 6.35 12.28 -9.40
N LEU A 127 5.04 12.55 -9.34
CA LEU A 127 4.06 11.55 -8.89
C LEU A 127 4.02 10.31 -9.80
N GLN A 128 4.11 10.52 -11.12
CA GLN A 128 4.17 9.42 -12.09
C GLN A 128 5.38 8.51 -11.87
N GLU A 129 6.57 9.06 -11.66
CA GLU A 129 7.79 8.28 -11.39
C GLU A 129 7.69 7.51 -10.07
N GLN A 130 7.13 8.13 -9.03
CA GLN A 130 6.90 7.44 -7.76
C GLN A 130 5.92 6.26 -7.90
N ILE A 131 4.86 6.42 -8.68
CA ILE A 131 3.91 5.33 -8.99
C ILE A 131 4.59 4.25 -9.83
N ASP A 132 5.41 4.60 -10.81
CA ASP A 132 6.12 3.63 -11.63
C ASP A 132 7.09 2.78 -10.81
N ALA A 133 7.86 3.40 -9.91
CA ALA A 133 8.74 2.69 -9.00
C ALA A 133 7.98 1.75 -8.06
N LEU A 134 6.75 2.10 -7.66
CA LEU A 134 5.87 1.22 -6.88
C LEU A 134 5.44 0.02 -7.72
N LEU A 135 4.95 0.26 -8.92
CA LEU A 135 4.42 -0.78 -9.82
C LEU A 135 5.52 -1.71 -10.35
N GLU A 136 6.79 -1.29 -10.33
CA GLU A 136 7.94 -2.15 -10.58
C GLU A 136 8.21 -3.20 -9.50
N PHE A 137 7.51 -3.16 -8.36
CA PHE A 137 7.55 -4.27 -7.41
C PHE A 137 7.10 -5.58 -8.07
N ASP A 138 6.08 -5.50 -8.93
CA ASP A 138 5.73 -6.52 -9.93
C ASP A 138 5.77 -7.94 -9.35
N VAL A 139 4.95 -8.16 -8.33
CA VAL A 139 4.82 -9.43 -7.59
C VAL A 139 3.56 -10.15 -8.05
N HIS A 140 3.64 -11.47 -8.16
CA HIS A 140 2.48 -12.33 -8.43
C HIS A 140 1.98 -13.03 -7.15
N PRO A 141 0.69 -13.45 -7.10
CA PRO A 141 0.10 -14.06 -5.91
C PRO A 141 0.85 -15.28 -5.36
N ASN A 142 1.43 -16.09 -6.25
CA ASN A 142 2.23 -17.28 -5.90
C ASN A 142 3.59 -16.94 -5.28
N GLU A 143 4.06 -15.69 -5.37
CA GLU A 143 5.33 -15.24 -4.81
C GLU A 143 5.16 -14.65 -3.39
N LEU A 144 3.92 -14.34 -2.99
CA LEU A 144 3.54 -13.85 -1.65
C LEU A 144 3.54 -14.96 -0.58
N THR A 145 4.67 -15.67 -0.48
CA THR A 145 4.80 -16.94 0.24
C THR A 145 5.15 -16.83 1.72
N ASN A 146 5.53 -15.64 2.20
CA ASN A 146 5.99 -15.46 3.57
C ASN A 146 5.58 -14.10 4.17
N GLY A 147 5.61 -13.98 5.49
CA GLY A 147 5.12 -12.77 6.19
C GLY A 147 5.90 -11.48 5.88
N VAL A 148 7.16 -11.57 5.45
CA VAL A 148 7.99 -10.37 5.19
C VAL A 148 7.59 -9.72 3.88
N ILE A 149 7.49 -10.49 2.80
CA ILE A 149 7.04 -9.96 1.50
C ILE A 149 5.57 -9.53 1.56
N ASN A 150 4.72 -10.25 2.30
CA ASN A 150 3.32 -9.86 2.51
C ASN A 150 3.20 -8.50 3.22
N ALA A 151 4.00 -8.27 4.27
CA ALA A 151 4.02 -6.98 4.95
C ALA A 151 4.51 -5.84 4.03
N ALA A 152 5.54 -6.10 3.21
CA ALA A 152 6.03 -5.14 2.23
C ALA A 152 4.94 -4.79 1.20
N PHE A 153 4.30 -5.80 0.62
CA PHE A 153 3.23 -5.66 -0.35
C PHE A 153 2.03 -4.88 0.21
N MET A 154 1.60 -5.17 1.43
CA MET A 154 0.49 -4.45 2.06
C MET A 154 0.78 -2.95 2.25
N LEU A 155 2.03 -2.58 2.53
CA LEU A 155 2.42 -1.17 2.59
C LEU A 155 2.42 -0.52 1.19
N LEU A 156 2.94 -1.20 0.17
CA LEU A 156 2.87 -0.71 -1.21
C LEU A 156 1.43 -0.54 -1.68
N PHE A 157 0.57 -1.52 -1.41
CA PHE A 157 -0.84 -1.46 -1.75
C PHE A 157 -1.52 -0.24 -1.14
N LYS A 158 -1.33 -0.01 0.17
CA LYS A 158 -1.89 1.16 0.87
C LYS A 158 -1.38 2.49 0.29
N ASP A 159 -0.09 2.56 -0.06
CA ASP A 159 0.47 3.75 -0.70
C ASP A 159 -0.08 3.91 -2.13
N LEU A 160 -0.23 2.83 -2.91
CA LEU A 160 -0.76 2.89 -4.27
C LEU A 160 -2.17 3.46 -4.31
N ILE A 161 -3.07 3.02 -3.42
CA ILE A 161 -4.44 3.56 -3.34
C ILE A 161 -4.41 5.07 -3.11
N LYS A 162 -3.57 5.54 -2.16
CA LYS A 162 -3.46 6.96 -1.83
C LYS A 162 -2.81 7.78 -2.93
N LEU A 163 -1.74 7.25 -3.55
CA LEU A 163 -1.05 7.87 -4.68
C LEU A 163 -1.96 7.96 -5.89
N PHE A 164 -2.75 6.93 -6.17
CA PHE A 164 -3.67 6.93 -7.30
C PHE A 164 -4.83 7.90 -7.09
N ALA A 165 -5.39 8.02 -5.88
CA ALA A 165 -6.36 9.07 -5.57
C ALA A 165 -5.78 10.48 -5.79
N CYS A 166 -4.54 10.70 -5.32
CA CYS A 166 -3.81 11.95 -5.51
C CYS A 166 -3.54 12.25 -7.01
N TYR A 167 -3.25 11.20 -7.78
CA TYR A 167 -3.00 11.30 -9.22
C TYR A 167 -4.27 11.66 -9.98
N ASN A 168 -5.42 11.06 -9.62
CA ASN A 168 -6.73 11.43 -10.17
C ASN A 168 -7.07 12.89 -9.90
N ASP A 169 -6.88 13.40 -8.67
CA ASP A 169 -7.09 14.81 -8.36
C ASP A 169 -6.26 15.73 -9.26
N GLY A 170 -5.01 15.35 -9.51
CA GLY A 170 -4.11 16.07 -10.42
C GLY A 170 -4.57 16.05 -11.88
N VAL A 171 -5.04 14.90 -12.37
CA VAL A 171 -5.59 14.78 -13.74
C VAL A 171 -6.86 15.61 -13.90
N ILE A 172 -7.79 15.58 -12.94
CA ILE A 172 -9.03 16.36 -13.08
C ILE A 172 -8.70 17.87 -13.09
N ASN A 173 -7.82 18.35 -12.22
CA ASN A 173 -7.35 19.73 -12.23
C ASN A 173 -6.66 20.10 -13.57
N LEU A 174 -5.84 19.19 -14.10
CA LEU A 174 -5.18 19.38 -15.39
C LEU A 174 -6.18 19.55 -16.54
N LEU A 175 -7.23 18.72 -16.56
CA LEU A 175 -8.27 18.74 -17.59
C LEU A 175 -9.17 19.98 -17.48
N GLU A 176 -9.55 20.39 -16.26
CA GLU A 176 -10.34 21.60 -16.03
C GLU A 176 -9.66 22.85 -16.57
N LYS A 177 -8.35 22.97 -16.36
CA LYS A 177 -7.58 24.15 -16.76
C LYS A 177 -6.97 24.03 -18.16
N PHE A 178 -7.14 22.91 -18.86
CA PHE A 178 -6.43 22.61 -20.11
C PHE A 178 -6.65 23.67 -21.19
N PHE A 179 -7.89 24.16 -21.34
CA PHE A 179 -8.26 25.14 -22.37
C PHE A 179 -7.80 26.57 -22.05
N GLU A 180 -7.38 26.83 -20.81
CA GLU A 180 -6.86 28.11 -20.34
C GLU A 180 -5.32 28.17 -20.39
N MET A 181 -4.67 27.02 -20.63
CA MET A 181 -3.22 26.89 -20.67
C MET A 181 -2.61 27.39 -21.99
N LYS A 182 -1.32 27.77 -21.94
CA LYS A 182 -0.55 28.12 -23.14
C LYS A 182 -0.26 26.87 -23.97
N LYS A 183 -0.07 27.04 -25.29
CA LYS A 183 0.25 25.94 -26.23
C LYS A 183 1.34 24.97 -25.75
N GLY A 184 2.40 25.46 -25.11
CA GLY A 184 3.45 24.61 -24.54
C GLY A 184 2.94 23.76 -23.37
N GLN A 185 2.26 24.39 -22.41
CA GLN A 185 1.62 23.73 -21.28
C GLN A 185 0.58 22.69 -21.71
N CYS A 186 -0.21 22.97 -22.77
CA CYS A 186 -1.16 21.99 -23.30
C CYS A 186 -0.47 20.73 -23.85
N LYS A 187 0.74 20.86 -24.44
CA LYS A 187 1.50 19.69 -24.91
C LYS A 187 1.96 18.83 -23.73
N ASP A 188 2.51 19.47 -22.70
CA ASP A 188 2.97 18.79 -21.48
C ASP A 188 1.78 18.12 -20.77
N ALA A 189 0.66 18.82 -20.65
CA ALA A 189 -0.59 18.29 -20.09
C ALA A 189 -1.10 17.06 -20.86
N LEU A 190 -1.09 17.13 -22.20
CA LEU A 190 -1.52 16.03 -23.04
C LEU A 190 -0.62 14.79 -22.89
N GLU A 191 0.70 14.99 -22.76
CA GLU A 191 1.63 13.90 -22.51
C GLU A 191 1.39 13.26 -21.13
N ILE A 192 1.20 14.09 -20.09
CA ILE A 192 0.85 13.63 -18.73
C ILE A 192 -0.43 12.79 -18.77
N TYR A 193 -1.46 13.26 -19.48
CA TYR A 193 -2.73 12.54 -19.60
C TYR A 193 -2.60 11.21 -20.34
N LYS A 194 -1.83 11.15 -21.44
CA LYS A 194 -1.55 9.87 -22.14
C LYS A 194 -0.86 8.87 -21.22
N ARG A 195 0.14 9.33 -20.45
CA ARG A 195 0.86 8.54 -19.46
C ARG A 195 -0.04 8.05 -18.31
N PHE A 196 -1.06 8.82 -17.95
CA PHE A 196 -2.09 8.40 -16.98
C PHE A 196 -2.88 7.19 -17.46
N LEU A 197 -3.36 7.21 -18.71
CA LEU A 197 -4.15 6.12 -19.27
C LEU A 197 -3.39 4.78 -19.25
N THR A 198 -2.10 4.79 -19.60
CA THR A 198 -1.26 3.57 -19.55
C THR A 198 -1.07 3.04 -18.13
N ARG A 199 -0.92 3.94 -17.13
CA ARG A 199 -0.74 3.53 -15.73
C ARG A 199 -2.03 2.96 -15.13
N MET A 200 -3.20 3.42 -15.57
CA MET A 200 -4.50 2.92 -15.09
C MET A 200 -4.63 1.40 -15.28
N THR A 201 -4.17 0.87 -16.42
CA THR A 201 -4.14 -0.58 -16.68
C THR A 201 -3.25 -1.34 -15.69
N ARG A 202 -2.02 -0.86 -15.47
CA ARG A 202 -1.07 -1.49 -14.54
C ARG A 202 -1.52 -1.43 -13.08
N VAL A 203 -2.20 -0.34 -12.69
CA VAL A 203 -2.81 -0.23 -11.36
C VAL A 203 -3.91 -1.28 -11.21
N SER A 204 -4.78 -1.46 -12.21
CA SER A 204 -5.82 -2.50 -12.17
C SER A 204 -5.22 -3.90 -12.00
N GLU A 205 -4.13 -4.21 -12.71
CA GLU A 205 -3.42 -5.49 -12.57
C GLU A 205 -2.85 -5.67 -11.15
N PHE A 206 -2.24 -4.64 -10.57
CA PHE A 206 -1.74 -4.67 -9.20
C PHE A 206 -2.86 -4.91 -8.17
N LEU A 207 -4.04 -4.29 -8.36
CA LEU A 207 -5.18 -4.48 -7.46
C LEU A 207 -5.71 -5.91 -7.50
N LYS A 208 -5.74 -6.56 -8.67
CA LYS A 208 -6.13 -7.98 -8.78
C LYS A 208 -5.22 -8.91 -7.97
N VAL A 209 -3.92 -8.61 -7.91
CA VAL A 209 -2.99 -9.37 -7.06
C VAL A 209 -3.34 -9.21 -5.58
N ALA A 210 -3.83 -8.04 -5.16
CA ALA A 210 -4.24 -7.79 -3.78
C ALA A 210 -5.58 -8.44 -3.39
N GLU A 211 -6.44 -8.76 -4.37
CA GLU A 211 -7.70 -9.48 -4.16
C GLU A 211 -7.49 -11.00 -3.99
N ALA A 212 -6.38 -11.56 -4.48
CA ALA A 212 -6.09 -13.00 -4.39
C ALA A 212 -5.81 -13.50 -2.94
N PRO A 213 -5.10 -12.78 -2.05
CA PRO A 213 -4.94 -13.16 -0.65
C PRO A 213 -6.25 -13.21 0.15
N SER A 214 -7.22 -12.35 -0.17
CA SER A 214 -8.56 -12.37 0.45
C SER A 214 -9.34 -13.65 0.13
N SER A 215 -9.13 -14.23 -1.06
CA SER A 215 -9.72 -15.53 -1.42
C SER A 215 -9.23 -16.66 -0.51
N LEU A 216 -7.97 -16.63 -0.04
CA LEU A 216 -7.47 -17.63 0.89
C LEU A 216 -8.07 -17.46 2.29
N MET A 217 -8.31 -16.21 2.72
CA MET A 217 -9.02 -15.92 3.97
C MET A 217 -10.49 -16.36 3.90
N GLU A 218 -11.19 -16.04 2.81
CA GLU A 218 -12.55 -16.56 2.56
C GLU A 218 -12.58 -18.09 2.46
N THR A 219 -11.57 -18.71 1.86
CA THR A 219 -11.48 -20.18 1.76
C THR A 219 -11.25 -20.81 3.15
N LEU A 220 -10.43 -20.19 4.00
CA LEU A 220 -10.21 -20.62 5.38
C LEU A 220 -11.45 -20.39 6.25
N GLU A 221 -12.16 -19.27 6.07
CA GLU A 221 -13.43 -18.97 6.75
C GLU A 221 -14.54 -19.91 6.30
N GLN A 222 -14.66 -20.21 5.00
CA GLN A 222 -15.59 -21.21 4.48
C GLN A 222 -15.26 -22.62 5.01
N HIS A 223 -13.98 -22.99 5.09
CA HIS A 223 -13.57 -24.27 5.66
C HIS A 223 -13.88 -24.34 7.17
N LEU A 224 -13.62 -23.27 7.93
CA LEU A 224 -13.95 -23.17 9.36
C LEU A 224 -15.47 -23.29 9.58
N ASN A 225 -16.28 -22.55 8.81
CA ASN A 225 -17.74 -22.62 8.85
C ASN A 225 -18.27 -24.00 8.45
N SER A 226 -17.60 -24.71 7.53
CA SER A 226 -17.94 -26.09 7.14
C SER A 226 -17.66 -27.11 8.25
N LEU A 227 -16.68 -26.84 9.11
CA LEU A 227 -16.35 -27.65 10.28
C LEU A 227 -17.29 -27.36 11.45
N GLU A 228 -17.69 -26.09 11.63
CA GLU A 228 -18.67 -25.69 12.65
C GLU A 228 -20.10 -26.17 12.32
N GLY A 229 -20.43 -26.34 11.04
CA GLY A 229 -21.66 -26.99 10.59
C GLY A 229 -21.74 -28.50 10.89
N LYS A 230 -20.65 -29.12 11.38
CA LYS A 230 -20.57 -30.56 11.64
C LYS A 230 -20.37 -30.87 13.14
N LYS A 231 -21.38 -30.56 13.95
CA LYS A 231 -21.42 -30.97 15.36
C LYS A 231 -21.80 -32.47 15.47
N PRO A 232 -21.06 -33.30 16.24
CA PRO A 232 -21.33 -34.74 16.33
C PRO A 232 -22.46 -35.04 17.33
N GLY A 233 -23.58 -35.55 16.81
CA GLY A 233 -24.65 -36.18 17.59
C GLY A 233 -24.47 -37.70 17.59
N ASN A 234 -24.16 -38.25 18.75
CA ASN A 234 -23.79 -39.64 19.04
C ASN A 234 -24.95 -40.64 18.82
N LYS A 235 -24.67 -41.86 18.30
CA LYS A 235 -25.16 -43.16 18.83
C LYS A 235 -24.53 -44.39 18.14
N SER A 236 -23.73 -45.09 18.95
CA SER A 236 -23.29 -46.50 19.03
C SER A 236 -23.69 -47.55 17.98
N GLY A 237 -22.71 -48.40 17.61
CA GLY A 237 -22.90 -49.77 17.14
C GLY A 237 -21.67 -50.37 16.42
N ALA A 238 -20.78 -51.06 17.14
CA ALA A 238 -19.73 -51.95 16.59
C ALA A 238 -20.32 -53.37 16.32
N PRO A 239 -19.69 -54.32 15.58
CA PRO A 239 -18.23 -54.46 15.33
C PRO A 239 -17.76 -54.86 13.89
N SER A 240 -16.43 -54.77 13.73
CA SER A 240 -15.48 -55.17 12.66
C SER A 240 -15.61 -56.63 12.13
N PRO A 241 -14.89 -57.15 11.08
CA PRO A 241 -13.49 -56.81 10.75
C PRO A 241 -12.88 -57.01 9.32
N LEU A 242 -11.63 -56.52 9.19
CA LEU A 242 -10.44 -57.03 8.43
C LEU A 242 -10.42 -57.18 6.88
N SER A 243 -9.50 -56.47 6.21
CA SER A 243 -8.46 -56.97 5.26
C SER A 243 -7.76 -55.81 4.52
N LYS A 244 -6.46 -55.56 4.75
CA LYS A 244 -5.29 -55.91 3.91
C LYS A 244 -5.32 -55.43 2.45
N SER A 245 -4.46 -54.47 2.11
CA SER A 245 -3.33 -54.57 1.13
C SER A 245 -3.08 -53.29 0.28
N SER A 246 -1.83 -52.84 0.25
CA SER A 246 -1.18 -52.18 -0.92
C SER A 246 -0.56 -53.32 -1.81
N PRO A 247 0.02 -53.12 -3.03
CA PRO A 247 0.76 -51.94 -3.54
C PRO A 247 0.79 -51.74 -5.09
N ALA A 248 1.78 -50.96 -5.57
CA ALA A 248 2.46 -50.97 -6.89
C ALA A 248 1.83 -50.14 -8.05
N THR A 249 2.43 -49.01 -8.48
CA THR A 249 3.60 -48.75 -9.37
C THR A 249 3.26 -48.69 -10.88
N THR A 250 3.83 -47.65 -11.53
CA THR A 250 4.22 -47.56 -12.98
C THR A 250 3.06 -47.55 -13.99
N VAL A 251 3.04 -46.84 -15.13
CA VAL A 251 4.01 -46.13 -15.97
C VAL A 251 3.22 -45.34 -17.05
N THR A 252 3.87 -44.33 -17.63
CA THR A 252 3.76 -43.85 -19.03
C THR A 252 2.46 -43.22 -19.57
N SER A 253 2.60 -41.96 -19.99
CA SER A 253 1.78 -41.23 -20.97
C SER A 253 1.79 -41.89 -22.37
N PRO A 254 0.89 -41.50 -23.30
CA PRO A 254 1.26 -40.41 -24.21
C PRO A 254 0.14 -39.43 -24.62
N SER A 255 0.60 -38.20 -24.90
CA SER A 255 0.10 -37.13 -25.80
C SER A 255 -1.14 -37.39 -26.70
N SER A 256 -2.10 -36.45 -26.64
CA SER A 256 -2.73 -35.83 -27.83
C SER A 256 -3.53 -34.54 -27.50
N THR A 257 -3.10 -33.41 -28.08
CA THR A 257 -3.96 -32.27 -28.48
C THR A 257 -4.36 -32.47 -29.95
N PRO A 258 -5.36 -31.76 -30.56
CA PRO A 258 -5.97 -30.47 -30.18
C PRO A 258 -7.51 -30.34 -30.40
N ALA A 259 -8.14 -29.31 -29.81
CA ALA A 259 -9.00 -28.31 -30.50
C ALA A 259 -10.00 -27.57 -29.58
N LYS A 260 -9.90 -26.24 -29.63
CA LYS A 260 -10.93 -25.17 -29.49
C LYS A 260 -12.31 -25.53 -28.93
N THR A 261 -12.72 -24.77 -27.91
CA THR A 261 -14.04 -24.11 -27.91
C THR A 261 -13.96 -22.80 -27.12
N ILE A 262 -14.51 -21.75 -27.73
CA ILE A 262 -14.58 -20.37 -27.26
C ILE A 262 -15.82 -20.28 -26.37
N ASP A 263 -15.68 -19.74 -25.16
CA ASP A 263 -16.82 -19.28 -24.38
C ASP A 263 -16.68 -17.77 -24.13
N THR A 264 -17.69 -17.05 -24.58
CA THR A 264 -17.83 -15.60 -24.55
C THR A 264 -18.84 -15.23 -23.48
N SER A 265 -18.36 -14.68 -22.37
CA SER A 265 -19.19 -13.88 -21.47
C SER A 265 -18.49 -12.54 -21.19
N PRO A 266 -19.19 -11.40 -21.29
CA PRO A 266 -18.58 -10.07 -21.19
C PRO A 266 -18.24 -9.73 -19.73
N PRO A 267 -17.10 -9.07 -19.45
CA PRO A 267 -16.80 -8.55 -18.13
C PRO A 267 -17.66 -7.32 -17.81
N VAL A 268 -18.15 -7.25 -16.57
CA VAL A 268 -18.88 -6.10 -16.01
C VAL A 268 -17.92 -4.93 -15.83
N ASP A 269 -18.25 -3.79 -16.43
CA ASP A 269 -17.42 -2.58 -16.49
C ASP A 269 -17.77 -1.64 -15.30
N LEU A 270 -16.90 -1.59 -14.29
CA LEU A 270 -17.13 -0.87 -13.03
C LEU A 270 -16.87 0.66 -13.10
N PHE A 271 -16.43 1.20 -14.25
CA PHE A 271 -16.06 2.62 -14.36
C PHE A 271 -16.59 3.35 -15.60
N ALA A 272 -17.68 2.88 -16.20
CA ALA A 272 -18.35 3.63 -17.27
C ALA A 272 -19.27 4.72 -16.69
N THR A 273 -18.79 5.97 -16.62
CA THR A 273 -19.67 7.16 -16.57
C THR A 273 -19.23 8.17 -17.63
N SER A 274 -20.03 8.31 -18.67
CA SER A 274 -20.04 9.44 -19.59
C SER A 274 -20.88 10.58 -19.02
N SER A 275 -20.39 11.81 -19.19
CA SER A 275 -20.99 13.03 -18.70
C SER A 275 -22.29 13.41 -19.41
N THR A 276 -23.39 13.60 -18.66
CA THR A 276 -24.47 14.56 -18.94
C THR A 276 -25.09 15.03 -17.62
N ALA A 277 -25.58 16.28 -17.63
CA ALA A 277 -25.90 17.07 -16.45
C ALA A 277 -27.24 16.76 -15.76
N ALA A 278 -27.23 16.93 -14.42
CA ALA A 278 -28.34 17.22 -13.48
C ALA A 278 -29.23 16.03 -12.99
N PRO A 279 -29.94 16.16 -11.85
CA PRO A 279 -29.47 15.66 -10.54
C PRO A 279 -30.41 14.61 -9.93
N VAL A 280 -29.89 13.54 -9.32
CA VAL A 280 -30.70 12.69 -8.42
C VAL A 280 -29.84 11.85 -7.45
N SER A 281 -30.09 12.09 -6.17
CA SER A 281 -30.08 11.20 -5.00
C SER A 281 -29.00 10.13 -4.86
N SER A 282 -27.99 10.46 -4.03
CA SER A 282 -27.01 9.53 -3.47
C SER A 282 -27.65 8.48 -2.56
N SER A 283 -27.59 7.21 -2.95
CA SER A 283 -27.82 6.08 -2.05
C SER A 283 -26.59 5.87 -1.14
N LYS A 284 -26.84 5.99 0.16
CA LYS A 284 -25.95 5.70 1.29
C LYS A 284 -25.46 4.24 1.25
N LEU A 285 -24.19 4.01 0.94
CA LEU A 285 -23.49 2.74 1.19
C LEU A 285 -21.99 3.05 1.42
N SER A 286 -21.68 3.79 2.48
CA SER A 286 -20.29 3.91 2.97
C SER A 286 -20.15 4.38 4.42
N SER A 287 -21.24 4.58 5.16
CA SER A 287 -21.16 5.13 6.53
C SER A 287 -21.09 4.08 7.65
N ASP A 288 -21.44 2.81 7.39
CA ASP A 288 -21.73 1.87 8.49
C ASP A 288 -20.60 0.88 8.81
N LEU A 289 -19.39 1.07 8.25
CA LEU A 289 -18.23 0.21 8.56
C LEU A 289 -17.18 0.87 9.46
N LEU A 290 -17.45 2.08 9.98
CA LEU A 290 -16.51 2.82 10.83
C LEU A 290 -17.04 3.15 12.23
N ASP A 291 -18.25 2.73 12.59
CA ASP A 291 -18.85 3.08 13.87
C ASP A 291 -19.05 1.85 14.77
N LEU A 292 -17.95 1.41 15.40
CA LEU A 292 -17.98 0.57 16.58
C LEU A 292 -16.90 1.05 17.57
N GLN A 293 -17.22 2.09 18.33
CA GLN A 293 -16.66 2.33 19.67
C GLN A 293 -17.81 2.59 20.65
N PRO A 294 -17.83 1.94 21.82
CA PRO A 294 -18.47 2.50 23.00
C PRO A 294 -17.43 3.16 23.91
N ASP A 295 -17.63 4.48 24.03
CA ASP A 295 -17.28 5.46 25.06
C ASP A 295 -16.67 4.99 26.40
N PHE A 296 -15.55 5.62 26.75
CA PHE A 296 -15.21 5.93 28.15
C PHE A 296 -15.54 7.40 28.41
N ALA A 297 -16.62 7.64 29.15
CA ALA A 297 -17.01 8.98 29.59
C ALA A 297 -16.01 9.52 30.63
N ALA A 298 -15.26 10.57 30.27
CA ALA A 298 -14.55 11.41 31.23
C ALA A 298 -15.46 12.58 31.61
N THR A 299 -16.05 12.51 32.82
CA THR A 299 -16.78 13.61 33.43
C THR A 299 -15.82 14.74 33.79
N GLY A 300 -15.92 15.85 33.06
CA GLY A 300 -15.30 17.12 33.45
C GLY A 300 -16.02 17.72 34.65
N GLN A 301 -15.30 17.90 35.75
CA GLN A 301 -15.74 18.74 36.86
C GLN A 301 -14.81 19.95 36.92
N ALA A 302 -15.40 21.12 36.70
CA ALA A 302 -14.75 22.42 36.78
C ALA A 302 -14.35 22.77 38.22
N ALA A 303 -13.23 23.48 38.33
CA ALA A 303 -12.57 23.91 39.56
C ALA A 303 -13.43 24.83 40.45
N PRO A 304 -13.18 24.87 41.77
CA PRO A 304 -13.46 26.03 42.59
C PRO A 304 -12.23 26.94 42.69
N ALA A 305 -12.48 28.24 42.59
CA ALA A 305 -11.54 29.32 42.84
C ALA A 305 -11.20 29.45 44.33
N ALA A 306 -9.97 29.88 44.63
CA ALA A 306 -9.56 30.42 45.93
C ALA A 306 -8.48 31.50 45.73
N PRO A 307 -8.33 32.46 46.68
CA PRO A 307 -8.20 33.87 46.35
C PRO A 307 -6.76 34.41 46.34
N ALA A 308 -6.67 35.66 45.86
CA ALA A 308 -5.48 36.50 45.86
C ALA A 308 -4.85 36.67 47.26
N GLY A 309 -3.51 36.63 47.30
CA GLY A 309 -2.68 36.94 48.47
C GLY A 309 -1.34 37.51 48.02
N ALA A 310 -0.96 38.63 48.64
CA ALA A 310 0.08 39.56 48.21
C ALA A 310 1.53 39.15 48.58
N THR A 311 2.48 39.69 47.81
CA THR A 311 3.82 40.23 48.19
C THR A 311 4.76 39.50 49.17
N SER A 312 6.06 39.39 48.78
CA SER A 312 7.24 40.00 49.46
C SER A 312 8.47 39.08 49.66
N TRP A 313 9.61 39.52 49.09
CA TRP A 313 11.01 39.52 49.59
C TRP A 313 11.74 38.21 49.98
N GLY A 314 12.89 37.99 49.30
CA GLY A 314 14.24 38.07 49.89
C GLY A 314 14.71 36.99 50.88
N GLY A 315 15.81 36.32 50.52
CA GLY A 315 16.61 35.45 51.41
C GLY A 315 17.43 34.44 50.62
#